data_AF-U2SV58-F1
#
_entry.id   AF-U2SV58-F1
#
_cell.length_a   1.000
_cell.length_b   1.000
_cell.length_c   1.000
_cell.angle_alpha   90.00
_cell.angle_beta   90.00
_cell.angle_gamma   90.00
#
_symmetry.space_group_name_H-M   'P 1'
#
loop_
_entity.id
_entity.type
_entity.pdbx_description
1 polymer ?
#
loop_
_entity_poly.entity_id
_entity_poly.type
_entity_poly.pdbx_seq_one_letter_code
_entity_poly.pdbx_strand_id
1 'polypeptide(L)' 'MEFYKRLIIKILERTTVGENNHLLVKLKSGHDLTQKERAELEELFDSIL' A
#
# COMPACT_ATOMS: atom_id res chain seq x y z
N MET A 1 6.74 6.09 -12.26
CA MET A 1 5.73 6.05 -11.16
C MET A 1 4.96 4.73 -11.09
N GLU A 2 4.55 4.13 -12.22
CA GLU A 2 3.83 2.83 -12.20
C GLU A 2 4.59 1.67 -11.54
N PHE A 3 5.92 1.60 -11.75
CA PHE A 3 6.74 0.54 -11.17
C PHE A 3 6.66 0.53 -9.63
N TYR A 4 6.82 1.69 -8.99
CA TYR A 4 6.74 1.81 -7.53
C TYR A 4 5.35 1.44 -6.99
N LYS A 5 4.28 1.87 -7.66
CA LYS A 5 2.91 1.45 -7.30
C LYS A 5 2.76 -0.07 -7.34
N ARG A 6 3.24 -0.71 -8.41
CA ARG A 6 3.21 -2.18 -8.54
C ARG A 6 4.05 -2.88 -7.48
N LEU A 7 5.19 -2.31 -7.10
CA LEU A 7 6.03 -2.85 -6.03
C LEU A 7 5.32 -2.78 -4.67
N ILE A 8 4.73 -1.63 -4.33
CA ILE A 8 3.95 -1.44 -3.10
C ILE A 8 2.81 -2.45 -3.04
N ILE A 9 2.02 -2.58 -4.11
CA ILE A 9 0.93 -3.57 -4.20
C ILE A 9 1.45 -4.98 -3.91
N LYS A 10 2.56 -5.39 -4.53
CA LYS A 10 3.15 -6.72 -4.31
C LYS A 10 3.64 -6.95 -2.89
N ILE A 11 4.18 -5.92 -2.22
CA ILE A 11 4.61 -6.03 -0.82
C ILE A 11 3.38 -6.20 0.08
N LEU A 12 2.37 -5.34 -0.11
CA LEU A 12 1.11 -5.43 0.64
C LEU A 12 0.45 -6.81 0.49
N GLU A 13 0.37 -7.34 -0.73
CA GLU A 13 -0.17 -8.69 -1.00
C GLU A 13 0.59 -9.84 -0.32
N ARG A 14 1.87 -9.64 0.00
CA ARG A 14 2.72 -10.67 0.61
C ARG A 14 2.75 -10.61 2.13
N THR A 15 2.08 -9.64 2.74
CA THR A 15 2.08 -9.41 4.18
C THR A 15 0.67 -9.59 4.73
N THR A 16 0.55 -10.27 5.86
CA THR A 16 -0.75 -10.54 6.50
C THR A 16 -1.48 -9.24 6.88
N VAL A 17 -0.70 -8.20 7.23
CA VAL A 17 -1.20 -6.88 7.59
C VAL A 17 -1.63 -6.08 6.34
N GLY A 18 -0.90 -6.23 5.22
CA GLY A 18 -1.19 -5.52 3.97
C GLY A 18 -2.32 -6.13 3.14
N GLU A 19 -2.52 -7.45 3.18
CA GLU A 19 -3.52 -8.15 2.35
C GLU A 19 -4.96 -7.69 2.65
N ASN A 20 -5.27 -7.43 3.92
CA ASN A 20 -6.58 -6.95 4.36
C ASN A 20 -6.69 -5.41 4.42
N ASN A 21 -5.66 -4.69 3.97
CA ASN A 21 -5.61 -3.24 4.12
C ASN A 21 -6.40 -2.52 3.01
N HIS A 22 -7.19 -1.52 3.38
CA HIS A 22 -7.98 -0.72 2.44
C HIS A 22 -7.12 0.03 1.41
N LEU A 23 -5.86 0.36 1.75
CA LEU A 23 -4.89 1.00 0.86
C LEU A 23 -4.56 0.10 -0.34
N LEU A 24 -4.52 -1.21 -0.15
CA LEU A 24 -4.28 -2.17 -1.23
C LEU A 24 -5.40 -2.15 -2.27
N VAL A 25 -6.66 -2.11 -1.81
CA VAL A 25 -7.84 -2.03 -2.69
C VAL A 25 -7.77 -0.76 -3.53
N LYS A 26 -7.47 0.38 -2.90
CA LYS A 26 -7.41 1.67 -3.57
C LYS A 26 -6.30 1.75 -4.62
N LEU A 27 -5.11 1.23 -4.27
CA LEU A 27 -3.98 1.13 -5.20
C LEU A 27 -4.29 0.21 -6.39
N LYS A 28 -4.98 -0.92 -6.16
CA LYS A 28 -5.42 -1.85 -7.23
C LYS A 28 -6.48 -1.24 -8.14
N SER A 29 -7.36 -0.40 -7.60
CA SER A 29 -8.35 0.35 -8.39
C SER A 29 -7.76 1.49 -9.22
N GLY A 30 -6.44 1.70 -9.17
CA GLY A 30 -5.74 2.72 -9.96
C GLY A 30 -5.85 4.13 -9.39
N HIS A 31 -6.45 4.29 -8.21
CA HIS A 31 -6.53 5.57 -7.52
C HIS A 31 -5.21 5.91 -6.84
N ASP A 32 -4.84 7.19 -6.89
CA ASP A 32 -3.75 7.72 -6.09
C ASP A 32 -4.13 7.82 -4.62
N LEU A 33 -3.14 7.55 -3.75
CA LEU A 33 -3.28 7.75 -2.32
C LEU A 33 -3.22 9.25 -2.00
N THR A 34 -4.14 9.68 -1.15
CA THR A 34 -4.14 11.00 -0.52
C THR A 34 -2.96 11.13 0.44
N GLN A 35 -2.69 12.35 0.92
CA GLN A 35 -1.58 12.59 1.86
C GLN A 35 -1.73 11.78 3.15
N LYS A 36 -2.95 11.68 3.68
CA LYS A 36 -3.24 10.88 4.88
C LYS A 36 -2.97 9.39 4.65
N GLU A 37 -3.43 8.86 3.53
CA GLU A 37 -3.23 7.46 3.15
C GLU A 37 -1.77 7.12 2.87
N ARG A 38 -0.96 8.09 2.43
CA ARG A 38 0.49 7.90 2.31
C ARG A 38 1.15 7.79 3.67
N ALA A 39 0.75 8.60 4.66
CA ALA A 39 1.24 8.47 6.03
C ALA A 39 0.84 7.12 6.64
N GLU A 40 -0.42 6.68 6.43
CA GLU A 40 -0.87 5.35 6.87
C GLU A 40 -0.07 4.22 6.17
N LEU A 41 0.27 4.40 4.89
CA LEU A 41 1.11 3.44 4.17
C LEU A 41 2.54 3.39 4.72
N GLU A 42 3.12 4.54 5.07
CA GLU A 42 4.45 4.62 5.70
C GLU A 42 4.46 3.90 7.06
N GLU A 43 3.47 4.17 7.92
CA GLU A 43 3.32 3.46 9.20
C GLU A 43 3.14 1.95 9.01
N LEU A 44 2.41 1.54 7.96
CA LEU A 44 2.25 0.14 7.63
C LEU A 44 3.59 -0.51 7.23
N PHE A 45 4.38 0.18 6.42
CA PHE A 45 5.71 -0.30 6.03
C PHE A 45 6.65 -0.40 7.23
N ASP A 46 6.60 0.56 8.16
CA ASP A 46 7.35 0.52 9.42
C ASP A 46 6.93 -0.65 10.32
N SER A 47 5.69 -1.16 10.17
CA SER A 47 5.24 -2.35 10.89
C SER A 47 5.66 -3.69 10.23
N ILE A 48 6.05 -3.64 8.95
CA ILE A 48 6.42 -4.81 8.14
C ILE A 48 7.95 -5.02 8.13
N LEU A 49 8.73 -3.94 8.17
CA LEU A 49 10.21 -3.91 8.17
C LEU A 49 10.79 -3.93 9.59
#